data_AF-A0A355A854-F1
#
_entry.id   AF-A0A355A854-F1
#
_cell.length_a   1.000
_cell.length_b   1.000
_cell.length_c   1.000
_cell.angle_alpha   90.00
_cell.angle_beta   90.00
_cell.angle_gamma   90.00
#
_symmetry.space_group_name_H-M   'P 1'
#
loop_
_entity.id
_entity.type
_entity.pdbx_description
1 polymer ?
#
loop_
_entity_poly.entity_id
_entity_poly.type
_entity_poly.pdbx_seq_one_letter_code
_entity_poly.pdbx_strand_id
1 'polypeptide(L)' 'GMGSAEMKEIAICLKKVLSNTQPQRIEAGPNAGKTSKARYVIAKEAKDEVSSHVKSLLERFPVYPELDLDFLLKYFA' A
#
# COMPACT_ATOMS: atom_id res chain seq x y z
N GLY A 1 -0.98 17.82 11.81
CA GLY A 1 -1.69 16.72 11.12
C GLY A 1 -1.48 16.85 9.63
N MET A 2 -1.83 15.83 8.84
CA MET A 2 -1.72 15.87 7.38
C MET A 2 -2.63 16.96 6.78
N GLY A 3 -2.13 17.70 5.78
CA GLY A 3 -2.86 18.75 5.06
C GLY A 3 -3.01 18.45 3.57
N SER A 4 -3.25 19.50 2.77
CA SER A 4 -3.52 19.37 1.33
C SER A 4 -2.31 18.83 0.53
N ALA A 5 -1.09 19.12 0.97
CA ALA A 5 0.12 18.62 0.32
C ALA A 5 0.26 17.10 0.51
N GLU A 6 0.08 16.62 1.74
CA GLU A 6 0.11 15.20 2.08
C GLU A 6 -1.03 14.44 1.39
N MET A 7 -2.22 15.03 1.31
CA MET A 7 -3.35 14.43 0.58
C MET A 7 -3.03 14.22 -0.91
N LYS A 8 -2.26 15.13 -1.52
CA LYS A 8 -1.77 14.97 -2.89
C LYS A 8 -0.78 13.80 -3.00
N GLU A 9 0.10 13.62 -2.02
CA GLU A 9 0.99 12.46 -1.96
C GLU A 9 0.21 11.14 -1.85
N ILE A 10 -0.83 11.10 -1.01
CA ILE A 10 -1.73 9.95 -0.86
C ILE A 10 -2.43 9.65 -2.20
N ALA A 11 -2.94 10.68 -2.89
CA ALA A 11 -3.59 10.51 -4.18
C ALA A 11 -2.64 9.95 -5.25
N ILE A 12 -1.37 10.36 -5.24
CA ILE A 12 -0.33 9.82 -6.14
C ILE A 12 -0.08 8.34 -5.85
N CYS A 13 0.05 7.96 -4.58
CA CYS A 13 0.20 6.57 -4.15
C CYS A 13 -0.98 5.71 -4.63
N LEU A 14 -2.21 6.19 -4.39
CA LEU A 14 -3.43 5.51 -4.81
C LEU A 14 -3.49 5.32 -6.32
N LYS A 15 -3.23 6.39 -7.09
CA LYS A 15 -3.15 6.33 -8.55
C LYS A 15 -2.15 5.27 -8.99
N LYS A 16 -0.96 5.24 -8.39
CA LYS A 16 0.11 4.32 -8.78
C LYS A 16 -0.28 2.87 -8.53
N VAL A 17 -0.90 2.55 -7.40
CA VAL A 17 -1.43 1.21 -7.12
C VAL A 17 -2.48 0.82 -8.15
N LEU A 18 -3.49 1.68 -8.36
CA LEU A 18 -4.61 1.36 -9.25
C LEU A 18 -4.14 1.20 -10.71
N SER A 19 -3.25 2.05 -11.20
CA SER A 19 -2.72 1.95 -12.57
C SER A 19 -1.80 0.74 -12.78
N ASN A 20 -1.25 0.15 -11.72
CA ASN A 20 -0.42 -1.06 -11.79
C ASN A 20 -1.17 -2.33 -11.37
N THR A 21 -2.48 -2.25 -11.09
CA THR A 21 -3.30 -3.41 -10.74
C THR A 21 -4.02 -3.93 -11.98
N GLN A 22 -3.89 -5.23 -12.24
CA GLN A 22 -4.60 -5.89 -13.33
C GLN A 22 -5.31 -7.15 -12.84
N PRO A 23 -6.47 -7.51 -13.40
CA PRO A 23 -7.10 -8.79 -13.13
C PRO A 23 -6.16 -9.96 -13.47
N GLN A 24 -6.04 -10.93 -12.58
CA GLN A 24 -5.23 -12.12 -12.84
C GLN A 24 -5.90 -12.99 -13.92
N ARG A 25 -5.11 -13.56 -14.84
CA ARG A 25 -5.62 -14.52 -15.82
C ARG A 25 -5.90 -15.87 -15.16
N ILE A 26 -7.02 -16.49 -15.49
CA ILE A 26 -7.37 -17.83 -15.01
C ILE A 26 -6.58 -18.85 -15.83
N GLU A 27 -5.74 -19.63 -15.17
CA GLU A 27 -4.83 -20.59 -15.83
C GLU A 27 -5.48 -21.93 -16.17
N ALA A 28 -6.51 -22.34 -15.41
CA ALA A 28 -7.13 -23.67 -15.55
C ALA A 28 -8.64 -23.67 -15.27
N GLY A 29 -9.30 -24.72 -15.76
CA GLY A 29 -10.74 -24.96 -15.57
C GLY A 29 -11.64 -24.34 -16.64
N PRO A 30 -12.98 -24.34 -16.43
CA PRO A 30 -13.97 -23.92 -17.43
C PRO A 30 -13.85 -22.46 -17.91
N ASN A 31 -13.15 -21.63 -17.14
CA ASN A 31 -12.92 -20.21 -17.44
C ASN A 31 -11.45 -19.91 -17.76
N ALA A 32 -10.64 -20.93 -18.06
CA ALA A 32 -9.25 -20.74 -18.46
C ALA A 32 -9.13 -19.75 -19.62
N GLY A 33 -8.15 -18.85 -19.54
CA GLY A 33 -7.92 -17.81 -20.52
C GLY A 33 -8.67 -16.49 -20.27
N LYS A 34 -9.73 -16.48 -19.44
CA LYS A 34 -10.46 -15.26 -19.03
C LYS A 34 -9.77 -14.55 -17.86
N THR A 35 -10.13 -13.29 -17.61
CA THR A 35 -9.71 -12.54 -16.43
C THR A 35 -10.55 -12.91 -15.19
N SER A 36 -9.90 -12.98 -14.04
CA SER A 36 -10.54 -13.23 -12.75
C SER A 36 -11.26 -11.97 -12.25
N LYS A 37 -12.44 -12.14 -11.65
CA LYS A 37 -13.15 -11.05 -10.96
C LYS A 37 -12.72 -10.84 -9.51
N ALA A 38 -12.03 -11.83 -8.92
CA ALA A 38 -11.64 -11.82 -7.52
C ALA A 38 -10.12 -11.75 -7.33
N ARG A 39 -9.36 -12.25 -8.30
CA ARG A 39 -7.89 -12.28 -8.23
C ARG A 39 -7.30 -11.18 -9.09
N TYR A 40 -6.24 -10.57 -8.58
CA TYR A 40 -5.52 -9.49 -9.22
C TYR A 40 -4.01 -9.72 -9.09
N VAL A 41 -3.25 -9.07 -9.97
CA VAL A 41 -1.80 -8.98 -9.89
C VAL A 41 -1.42 -7.51 -9.83
N ILE A 42 -0.38 -7.20 -9.05
CA ILE A 42 0.24 -5.89 -8.97
C ILE A 42 1.73 -6.11 -9.16
N ALA A 43 2.38 -5.27 -9.96
CA ALA A 43 3.83 -5.30 -10.10
C ALA A 43 4.50 -5.14 -8.72
N LYS A 44 5.45 -6.02 -8.40
CA LYS A 44 6.10 -6.04 -7.09
C LYS A 44 6.82 -4.72 -6.81
N GLU A 45 7.45 -4.16 -7.84
CA GLU A 45 8.17 -2.89 -7.81
C GLU A 45 7.22 -1.74 -7.46
N ALA A 46 6.03 -1.71 -8.07
CA ALA A 46 5.01 -0.69 -7.79
C ALA A 46 4.47 -0.81 -6.37
N LYS A 47 4.29 -2.03 -5.86
CA LYS A 47 3.89 -2.27 -4.46
C LYS A 47 4.97 -1.78 -3.49
N ASP A 48 6.21 -2.20 -3.70
CA ASP A 48 7.34 -1.89 -2.81
C ASP A 48 7.58 -0.37 -2.75
N GLU A 49 7.55 0.31 -3.91
CA GLU A 49 7.70 1.76 -3.98
C GLU A 49 6.58 2.49 -3.22
N VAL A 50 5.32 2.13 -3.45
CA VAL A 50 4.20 2.79 -2.77
C VAL A 50 4.21 2.49 -1.26
N SER A 51 4.52 1.25 -0.86
CA SER A 51 4.67 0.91 0.56
C SER A 51 5.77 1.73 1.24
N SER A 52 6.91 1.94 0.56
CA SER A 52 7.98 2.79 1.08
C SER A 52 7.55 4.26 1.20
N HIS A 53 6.85 4.79 0.20
CA HIS A 53 6.35 6.17 0.24
C HIS A 53 5.36 6.36 1.39
N VAL A 54 4.38 5.46 1.52
CA VAL A 54 3.40 5.51 2.61
C VAL A 54 4.07 5.44 3.98
N LYS A 55 5.07 4.56 4.15
CA LYS A 55 5.83 4.47 5.40
C LYS A 55 6.50 5.80 5.75
N SER A 56 7.21 6.40 4.79
CA SER A 56 7.86 7.71 4.98
C SER A 56 6.87 8.83 5.32
N LEU A 57 5.66 8.81 4.74
CA LEU A 57 4.60 9.74 5.10
C LEU A 57 4.14 9.53 6.55
N LEU A 58 3.87 8.29 6.97
CA LEU A 58 3.37 8.00 8.32
C LEU A 58 4.41 8.29 9.41
N GLU A 59 5.70 8.09 9.14
CA GLU A 59 6.79 8.44 10.08
C GLU A 59 6.83 9.94 10.41
N ARG A 60 6.41 10.82 9.47
CA ARG A 60 6.31 12.27 9.71
C ARG A 60 5.11 12.67 10.56
N PHE A 61 4.09 11.83 10.66
CA PHE A 61 2.83 12.13 11.33
C PHE A 61 2.46 11.01 12.33
N PRO A 62 3.26 10.81 13.39
CA PRO A 62 2.94 9.84 14.43
C PRO A 62 1.61 10.22 15.11
N VAL A 63 0.71 9.23 15.26
CA VAL A 63 -0.61 9.43 15.88
C VAL A 63 -0.49 9.79 17.36
N TYR A 64 0.53 9.25 18.04
CA TYR A 64 0.84 9.52 19.43
C TYR A 64 2.30 9.93 19.58
N PRO A 65 2.66 11.21 19.34
CA PRO A 65 4.03 11.69 19.42
C PRO A 65 4.67 11.50 20.80
N GLU A 66 3.85 11.50 21.85
CA GLU A 66 4.27 11.36 23.24
C GLU A 66 4.59 9.90 23.63
N LEU A 67 4.25 8.92 22.78
CA LEU A 67 4.59 7.52 23.03
C LEU A 67 5.97 7.21 22.45
N ASP A 68 6.87 6.75 23.32
CA ASP A 68 8.09 6.06 22.91
C ASP A 68 7.71 4.64 22.44
N LEU A 69 7.36 4.56 21.15
CA LEU A 69 6.92 3.32 20.54
C LEU A 69 8.03 2.25 20.56
N ASP A 70 9.28 2.65 20.40
CA ASP A 70 10.43 1.75 20.42
C ASP A 70 10.63 1.15 21.82
N PHE A 71 10.48 1.96 22.87
CA PHE A 71 10.47 1.47 24.25
C PHE A 71 9.34 0.47 24.48
N LEU A 72 8.11 0.79 24.07
CA LEU A 72 6.96 -0.09 24.27
C LEU A 72 7.15 -1.44 23.55
N LEU A 73 7.59 -1.41 22.30
CA LEU A 73 7.83 -2.65 21.54
C LEU A 73 8.95 -3.49 22.16
N LYS A 74 9.99 -2.87 22.70
CA LYS A 74 11.11 -3.60 23.33
C LYS A 74 10.71 -4.40 24.57
N TYR A 75 9.76 -3.90 25.36
CA TYR A 75 9.42 -4.48 26.67
C TYR A 75 8.07 -5.21 26.70
N PHE A 76 7.20 -4.98 25.73
CA PHE A 76 5.82 -5.50 25.75
C PHE A 76 5.38 -6.23 24.48
N ALA A 77 6.21 -6.31 23.42
CA ALA A 77 5.90 -7.05 22.19
C ALA A 77 6.41 -8.49 22.18
#